data_AF-A0A964M0N5-F1
#
_entry.id   AF-A0A964M0N5-F1
#
_cell.length_a   1.000
_cell.length_b   1.000
_cell.length_c   1.000
_cell.angle_alpha   90.00
_cell.angle_beta   90.00
_cell.angle_gamma   90.00
#
_symmetry.space_group_name_H-M   'P 1'
#
loop_
_entity.id
_entity.type
_entity.pdbx_description
1 polymer ?
#
loop_
_entity_poly.entity_id
_entity_poly.type
_entity_poly.pdbx_seq_one_letter_code
_entity_poly.pdbx_strand_id
1 'polypeptide(L)'
;MLSLFQRKRPPVAGAPPPAPATVLPKGLMRPESAASLLATPRRQKLLEHIWQRTSLSRRQFATLYRAPLERYAELVQAFPASEAHHHAYLGGMLDHGLEIVAYSLKLRQSHLLPIGASPEDQAAQSEAWTAAVAYAALLHDIGKIAVDLHVELADGSIWHPWHGPLRQPYRFRYRDDREYRLHSAATGLLYHQLLDREALDWLSGYPSLWAPLLYVLAGQYEHAGVLGELVVQADRASVAQELGGDPARAMAAPKHALQRKLLDGLRYLLKEQLKLNQPEASDGWLTDDALWLVSKTVSDKLRAHLLSQGVDGIPANNTAVFNVLQDHGMLQPAPDGKAIWRATITSSTGWSHSFTLLRLAPALIWESGERPTPFAGTVAIDAAVAENDAEAPKMPPAAMAKAAPNGQKLPSWEGSSTVTASPPKAQPVSDVMEDMLAMVSTSGSPGAEQDVEPVAQRSYPADPSTPMPATAAVLPSPPPSTAKPPLTAAPPSGEHFMMWLKQGIASRRLIINDAKALVHSVNDTAYLVSPGVFQRYVQEHPHVGTLARQDKMPDWQWVQKRFEKLGLHRKHDSGLNIWICEVTGPRKSRKLHGYLLIDANWLFDAVPPNNPYLRVTQEI
;
A
#
# COMPACT_ATOMS: atom_id res chain seq x y z
N MET A 1 7.49 -26.85 69.25
CA MET A 1 8.77 -26.25 69.67
C MET A 1 9.10 -25.13 68.70
N LEU A 2 9.16 -23.89 69.23
CA LEU A 2 9.96 -22.73 68.77
C LEU A 2 9.70 -22.25 67.32
N SER A 3 8.93 -21.19 67.01
CA SER A 3 8.98 -19.79 67.52
C SER A 3 10.41 -19.32 67.79
N LEU A 4 10.95 -18.50 66.89
CA LEU A 4 12.13 -17.61 66.93
C LEU A 4 12.51 -17.39 65.44
N PHE A 5 12.27 -16.26 64.76
CA PHE A 5 12.80 -14.93 65.05
C PHE A 5 11.92 -13.86 64.38
N GLN A 6 11.40 -12.94 65.19
CA GLN A 6 10.97 -11.62 64.72
C GLN A 6 12.20 -10.82 64.30
N ARG A 7 12.27 -10.37 63.05
CA ARG A 7 13.23 -9.35 62.61
C ARG A 7 12.50 -8.02 62.44
N LYS A 8 13.02 -7.01 63.15
CA LYS A 8 12.54 -5.62 63.23
C LYS A 8 12.41 -4.98 61.84
N ARG A 9 11.35 -4.20 61.67
CA ARG A 9 11.10 -3.29 60.53
C ARG A 9 12.19 -2.20 60.51
N PRO A 10 12.95 -2.01 59.42
CA PRO A 10 13.86 -0.88 59.30
C PRO A 10 13.08 0.43 59.06
N PRO A 11 13.64 1.59 59.42
CA PRO A 11 12.97 2.88 59.25
C PRO A 11 12.79 3.21 57.77
N VAL A 12 11.72 3.94 57.46
CA VAL A 12 11.44 4.52 56.15
C VAL A 12 12.59 5.47 55.80
N ALA A 13 13.50 5.02 54.94
CA ALA A 13 14.47 5.89 54.29
C ALA A 13 13.71 6.74 53.25
N GLY A 14 13.85 8.06 53.35
CA GLY A 14 13.32 8.99 52.35
C GLY A 14 13.79 8.63 50.95
N ALA A 15 12.97 8.99 49.96
CA ALA A 15 13.22 8.71 48.55
C ALA A 15 14.68 9.03 48.16
N PRO A 16 15.40 8.11 47.48
CA PRO A 16 16.72 8.43 46.98
C PRO A 16 16.60 9.57 45.96
N PRO A 17 17.57 10.51 45.93
CA PRO A 17 17.65 11.46 44.83
C PRO A 17 17.81 10.70 43.51
N PRO A 18 17.31 11.25 42.38
CA PRO A 18 17.38 10.58 41.09
C PRO A 18 18.83 10.20 40.79
N ALA A 19 19.04 8.92 40.45
CA ALA A 19 20.36 8.40 40.16
C ALA A 19 21.03 9.25 39.07
N PRO A 20 22.32 9.59 39.21
CA PRO A 20 23.04 10.33 38.18
C PRO A 20 22.95 9.54 36.87
N ALA A 21 22.70 10.25 35.77
CA ALA A 21 22.66 9.67 34.44
C ALA A 21 24.03 9.05 34.14
N THR A 22 24.18 7.76 34.44
CA THR A 22 25.31 6.95 34.01
C THR A 22 25.37 7.03 32.50
N VAL A 23 26.42 7.69 32.01
CA VAL A 23 26.72 7.80 30.59
C VAL A 23 26.81 6.37 30.06
N LEU A 24 25.81 5.97 29.28
CA LEU A 24 25.79 4.66 28.65
C LEU A 24 27.00 4.56 27.71
N PRO A 25 27.66 3.40 27.63
CA PRO A 25 28.61 3.14 26.55
C PRO A 25 27.96 3.45 25.19
N LYS A 26 28.74 4.01 24.25
CA LYS A 26 28.23 4.46 22.93
C LYS A 26 27.42 3.33 22.26
N GLY A 27 26.17 3.63 21.91
CA GLY A 27 25.28 2.74 21.15
C GLY A 27 24.35 1.84 21.98
N LEU A 28 24.39 1.87 23.31
CA LEU A 28 23.43 1.16 24.17
C LEU A 28 22.18 2.00 24.44
N MET A 29 21.01 1.37 24.33
CA MET A 29 19.69 1.90 24.65
C MET A 29 19.23 1.36 26.01
N ARG A 30 18.46 2.15 26.76
CA ARG A 30 17.83 1.68 28.01
C ARG A 30 16.45 1.08 27.71
N PRO A 31 16.09 -0.07 28.31
CA PRO A 31 14.72 -0.55 28.24
C PRO A 31 13.76 0.46 28.86
N GLU A 32 12.63 0.64 28.22
CA GLU A 32 11.55 1.50 28.68
C GLU A 32 10.37 0.66 29.17
N SER A 33 9.63 1.21 30.14
CA SER A 33 8.37 0.62 30.61
C SER A 33 7.27 0.72 29.54
N ALA A 34 6.29 -0.17 29.56
CA ALA A 34 5.12 -0.07 28.68
C ALA A 34 4.45 1.31 28.71
N ALA A 35 4.34 1.91 29.91
CA ALA A 35 3.73 3.22 30.09
C ALA A 35 4.46 4.33 29.31
N SER A 36 5.80 4.33 29.32
CA SER A 36 6.63 5.27 28.55
C SER A 36 6.49 5.02 27.06
N LEU A 37 6.64 3.76 26.64
CA LEU A 37 6.58 3.35 25.24
C LEU A 37 5.22 3.68 24.61
N LEU A 38 4.12 3.54 25.34
CA LEU A 38 2.78 3.81 24.85
C LEU A 38 2.35 5.27 25.00
N ALA A 39 3.13 6.13 25.68
CA ALA A 39 2.71 7.50 26.02
C ALA A 39 2.64 8.48 24.84
N THR A 40 3.18 8.12 23.66
CA THR A 40 3.17 9.06 22.52
C THR A 40 1.74 9.36 22.08
N PRO A 41 1.43 10.59 21.62
CA PRO A 41 0.08 10.96 21.21
C PRO A 41 -0.51 10.02 20.14
N ARG A 42 0.31 9.59 19.17
CA ARG A 42 -0.07 8.60 18.14
C ARG A 42 -0.49 7.27 18.76
N ARG A 43 0.31 6.71 19.67
CA ARG A 43 0.04 5.41 20.31
C ARG A 43 -1.17 5.48 21.22
N GLN A 44 -1.35 6.58 21.96
CA GLN A 44 -2.56 6.80 22.76
C GLN A 44 -3.82 6.87 21.89
N LYS A 45 -3.76 7.55 20.73
CA LYS A 45 -4.88 7.60 19.77
C LYS A 45 -5.20 6.21 19.19
N LEU A 46 -4.19 5.41 18.86
CA LEU A 46 -4.38 4.03 18.41
C LEU A 46 -5.03 3.17 19.51
N LEU A 47 -4.56 3.26 20.76
CA LEU A 47 -5.16 2.56 21.90
C LEU A 47 -6.63 2.94 22.10
N GLU A 48 -6.96 4.22 21.93
CA GLU A 48 -8.33 4.70 22.02
C GLU A 48 -9.21 4.16 20.88
N HIS A 49 -8.70 4.10 19.65
CA HIS A 49 -9.42 3.45 18.54
C HIS A 49 -9.63 1.95 18.78
N ILE A 50 -8.63 1.25 19.32
CA ILE A 50 -8.77 -0.17 19.68
C ILE A 50 -9.88 -0.30 20.73
N TRP A 51 -9.88 0.53 21.78
CA TRP A 51 -10.93 0.50 22.80
C TRP A 51 -12.32 0.74 22.24
N GLN A 52 -12.50 1.81 21.46
CA GLN A 52 -13.79 2.16 20.83
C GLN A 52 -14.36 1.05 19.96
N ARG A 53 -13.49 0.25 19.31
CA ARG A 53 -13.91 -0.85 18.42
C ARG A 53 -14.22 -2.16 19.14
N THR A 54 -13.82 -2.30 20.40
CA THR A 54 -14.12 -3.47 21.22
C THR A 54 -15.42 -3.35 22.01
N SER A 55 -15.95 -2.13 22.20
CA SER A 55 -17.17 -1.85 22.96
C SER A 55 -17.17 -2.36 24.42
N LEU A 56 -15.98 -2.54 25.01
CA LEU A 56 -15.82 -3.06 26.37
C LEU A 56 -15.73 -1.95 27.43
N SER A 57 -16.07 -2.30 28.68
CA SER A 57 -15.74 -1.44 29.82
C SER A 57 -14.23 -1.22 29.93
N ARG A 58 -13.78 -0.08 30.48
CA ARG A 58 -12.34 0.20 30.68
C ARG A 58 -11.63 -0.90 31.49
N ARG A 59 -12.33 -1.55 32.43
CA ARG A 59 -11.80 -2.66 33.22
C ARG A 59 -11.57 -3.91 32.37
N GLN A 60 -12.55 -4.32 31.57
CA GLN A 60 -12.41 -5.48 30.68
C GLN A 60 -11.36 -5.21 29.60
N PHE A 61 -11.36 -4.00 29.03
CA PHE A 61 -10.34 -3.58 28.06
C PHE A 61 -8.93 -3.64 28.66
N ALA A 62 -8.77 -3.20 29.91
CA ALA A 62 -7.48 -3.25 30.60
C ALA A 62 -6.93 -4.68 30.68
N THR A 63 -7.78 -5.64 31.04
CA THR A 63 -7.39 -7.05 31.14
C THR A 63 -7.19 -7.70 29.77
N LEU A 64 -8.16 -7.59 28.87
CA LEU A 64 -8.19 -8.36 27.63
C LEU A 64 -7.32 -7.77 26.51
N TYR A 65 -7.11 -6.45 26.47
CA TYR A 65 -6.41 -5.81 25.36
C TYR A 65 -5.18 -5.04 25.83
N ARG A 66 -5.34 -4.18 26.85
CA ARG A 66 -4.24 -3.34 27.29
C ARG A 66 -3.08 -4.14 27.86
N ALA A 67 -3.33 -5.14 28.72
CA ALA A 67 -2.26 -5.94 29.29
C ALA A 67 -1.43 -6.71 28.23
N PRO A 68 -2.03 -7.40 27.23
CA PRO A 68 -1.27 -7.95 26.10
C PRO A 68 -0.48 -6.90 25.30
N LEU A 69 -1.04 -5.70 25.08
CA LEU A 69 -0.36 -4.63 24.34
C LEU A 69 0.82 -4.04 25.14
N GLU A 70 0.69 -3.94 26.46
CA GLU A 70 1.78 -3.53 27.36
C GLU A 70 2.90 -4.57 27.37
N ARG A 71 2.57 -5.87 27.43
CA ARG A 71 3.54 -6.97 27.30
C ARG A 71 4.24 -6.95 25.94
N TYR A 72 3.49 -6.73 24.85
CA TYR A 72 4.05 -6.57 23.51
C TYR A 72 5.03 -5.39 23.47
N ALA A 73 4.64 -4.22 23.96
CA ALA A 73 5.48 -3.02 23.99
C ALA A 73 6.80 -3.28 24.75
N GLU A 74 6.73 -3.90 25.92
CA GLU A 74 7.94 -4.21 26.72
C GLU A 74 8.84 -5.25 26.06
N LEU A 75 8.30 -6.12 25.20
CA LEU A 75 9.06 -7.12 24.48
C LEU A 75 9.73 -6.55 23.23
N VAL A 76 9.03 -5.68 22.48
CA VAL A 76 9.54 -5.12 21.21
C VAL A 76 10.33 -3.82 21.39
N GLN A 77 10.16 -3.10 22.51
CA GLN A 77 10.93 -1.89 22.84
C GLN A 77 11.04 -0.91 21.66
N ALA A 78 12.25 -0.41 21.39
CA ALA A 78 12.58 0.46 20.28
C ALA A 78 12.95 -0.30 18.98
N PHE A 79 12.61 -1.58 18.84
CA PHE A 79 12.97 -2.33 17.63
C PHE A 79 12.22 -1.80 16.39
N PRO A 80 12.89 -1.72 15.23
CA PRO A 80 12.25 -1.47 13.94
C PRO A 80 11.48 -2.71 13.46
N ALA A 81 10.38 -2.51 12.72
CA ALA A 81 9.62 -3.62 12.13
C ALA A 81 10.25 -4.12 10.81
N SER A 82 11.08 -3.28 10.17
CA SER A 82 11.79 -3.59 8.93
C SER A 82 13.11 -2.81 8.83
N GLU A 83 14.04 -3.28 8.00
CA GLU A 83 15.39 -2.68 7.93
C GLU A 83 15.46 -1.43 7.05
N ALA A 84 14.68 -1.40 5.97
CA ALA A 84 14.73 -0.34 4.96
C ALA A 84 13.34 0.06 4.41
N HIS A 85 12.26 -0.37 5.06
CA HIS A 85 10.88 -0.23 4.58
C HIS A 85 9.97 0.51 5.58
N HIS A 86 8.67 0.24 5.52
CA HIS A 86 7.67 0.74 6.48
C HIS A 86 8.05 0.35 7.90
N HIS A 87 7.96 1.31 8.81
CA HIS A 87 8.39 1.15 10.20
C HIS A 87 9.89 0.81 10.38
N ALA A 88 10.77 1.21 9.44
CA ALA A 88 12.23 1.13 9.58
C ALA A 88 12.82 2.27 10.42
N TYR A 89 12.22 2.49 11.60
CA TYR A 89 12.67 3.48 12.58
C TYR A 89 12.56 2.90 13.99
N LEU A 90 13.20 3.54 14.95
CA LEU A 90 13.18 3.10 16.36
C LEU A 90 11.75 3.10 16.91
N GLY A 91 11.31 1.94 17.39
CA GLY A 91 9.95 1.72 17.89
C GLY A 91 8.93 1.41 16.79
N GLY A 92 9.36 1.28 15.54
CA GLY A 92 8.48 0.96 14.42
C GLY A 92 7.75 -0.37 14.59
N MET A 93 8.35 -1.37 15.25
CA MET A 93 7.68 -2.64 15.55
C MET A 93 6.45 -2.44 16.45
N LEU A 94 6.55 -1.54 17.44
CA LEU A 94 5.43 -1.19 18.31
C LEU A 94 4.30 -0.51 17.54
N ASP A 95 4.66 0.47 16.70
CA ASP A 95 3.67 1.20 15.90
C ASP A 95 2.96 0.28 14.90
N HIS A 96 3.70 -0.56 14.18
CA HIS A 96 3.17 -1.58 13.27
C HIS A 96 2.18 -2.52 13.97
N GLY A 97 2.56 -3.05 15.15
CA GLY A 97 1.69 -3.93 15.93
C GLY A 97 0.38 -3.26 16.35
N LEU A 98 0.43 -2.03 16.86
CA LEU A 98 -0.76 -1.27 17.27
C LEU A 98 -1.68 -0.94 16.08
N GLU A 99 -1.11 -0.62 14.94
CA GLU A 99 -1.86 -0.28 13.74
C GLU A 99 -2.60 -1.47 13.17
N ILE A 100 -1.94 -2.62 13.04
CA ILE A 100 -2.58 -3.82 12.51
C ILE A 100 -3.70 -4.29 13.43
N VAL A 101 -3.53 -4.19 14.75
CA VAL A 101 -4.64 -4.46 15.70
C VAL A 101 -5.79 -3.48 15.49
N ALA A 102 -5.52 -2.19 15.34
CA ALA A 102 -6.57 -1.21 15.10
C ALA A 102 -7.31 -1.50 13.77
N TYR A 103 -6.60 -1.75 12.67
CA TYR A 103 -7.20 -2.05 11.37
C TYR A 103 -7.95 -3.37 11.36
N SER A 104 -7.42 -4.43 11.96
CA SER A 104 -8.09 -5.73 12.01
C SER A 104 -9.41 -5.63 12.76
N LEU A 105 -9.46 -4.86 13.85
CA LEU A 105 -10.70 -4.58 14.58
C LEU A 105 -11.67 -3.73 13.77
N LYS A 106 -11.20 -2.79 12.94
CA LYS A 106 -12.05 -2.01 12.02
C LYS A 106 -12.69 -2.93 10.97
N LEU A 107 -11.89 -3.79 10.35
CA LEU A 107 -12.36 -4.76 9.37
C LEU A 107 -13.33 -5.77 9.99
N ARG A 108 -13.08 -6.14 11.25
CA ARG A 108 -13.96 -7.04 12.00
C ARG A 108 -15.37 -6.48 12.15
N GLN A 109 -15.56 -5.17 12.31
CA GLN A 109 -16.89 -4.57 12.51
C GLN A 109 -17.87 -4.84 11.36
N SER A 110 -17.38 -5.08 10.14
CA SER A 110 -18.23 -5.43 8.99
C SER A 110 -18.59 -6.91 8.90
N HIS A 111 -18.14 -7.74 9.85
CA HIS A 111 -18.30 -9.19 9.80
C HIS A 111 -19.09 -9.72 11.00
N LEU A 112 -20.15 -10.48 10.71
CA LEU A 112 -20.86 -11.29 11.70
C LEU A 112 -20.17 -12.66 11.78
N LEU A 113 -19.35 -12.88 12.81
CA LEU A 113 -18.61 -14.13 13.00
C LEU A 113 -19.09 -14.87 14.26
N PRO A 114 -19.11 -16.22 14.25
CA PRO A 114 -18.65 -17.11 13.16
C PRO A 114 -19.54 -17.07 11.89
N ILE A 115 -18.93 -17.21 10.72
CA ILE A 115 -19.67 -17.25 9.44
C ILE A 115 -20.55 -18.50 9.42
N GLY A 116 -21.83 -18.32 9.09
CA GLY A 116 -22.79 -19.43 8.97
C GLY A 116 -23.37 -19.92 10.29
N ALA A 117 -22.96 -19.38 11.43
CA ALA A 117 -23.60 -19.64 12.73
C ALA A 117 -24.92 -18.87 12.88
N SER A 118 -25.78 -19.31 13.81
CA SER A 118 -27.02 -18.60 14.12
C SER A 118 -26.72 -17.21 14.72
N PRO A 119 -27.63 -16.21 14.61
CA PRO A 119 -27.42 -14.90 15.23
C PRO A 119 -27.19 -14.97 16.74
N GLU A 120 -27.82 -15.93 17.43
CA GLU A 120 -27.65 -16.18 18.86
C GLU A 120 -26.23 -16.69 19.17
N ASP A 121 -25.73 -17.65 18.39
CA ASP A 121 -24.36 -18.15 18.52
C ASP A 121 -23.30 -17.08 18.16
N GLN A 122 -23.58 -16.27 17.14
CA GLN A 122 -22.72 -15.15 16.75
C GLN A 122 -22.63 -14.12 17.88
N ALA A 123 -23.75 -13.77 18.50
CA ALA A 123 -23.76 -12.86 19.65
C ALA A 123 -23.02 -13.47 20.85
N ALA A 124 -23.26 -14.75 21.15
CA ALA A 124 -22.65 -15.43 22.30
C ALA A 124 -21.12 -15.55 22.22
N GLN A 125 -20.55 -15.58 21.02
CA GLN A 125 -19.10 -15.74 20.80
C GLN A 125 -18.42 -14.47 20.25
N SER A 126 -19.16 -13.38 20.08
CA SER A 126 -18.67 -12.15 19.43
C SER A 126 -17.41 -11.60 20.09
N GLU A 127 -17.37 -11.57 21.42
CA GLU A 127 -16.23 -11.06 22.18
C GLU A 127 -14.97 -11.92 21.99
N ALA A 128 -15.11 -13.25 22.07
CA ALA A 128 -14.01 -14.20 21.89
C ALA A 128 -13.38 -14.05 20.51
N TRP A 129 -14.23 -13.97 19.48
CA TRP A 129 -13.76 -13.79 18.11
C TRP A 129 -13.10 -12.42 17.89
N THR A 130 -13.60 -11.36 18.52
CA THR A 130 -13.00 -10.01 18.42
C THR A 130 -11.62 -9.99 19.09
N ALA A 131 -11.49 -10.61 20.26
CA ALA A 131 -10.21 -10.73 20.97
C ALA A 131 -9.21 -11.55 20.16
N ALA A 132 -9.63 -12.68 19.58
CA ALA A 132 -8.77 -13.52 18.76
C ALA A 132 -8.27 -12.80 17.49
N VAL A 133 -9.09 -11.97 16.84
CA VAL A 133 -8.64 -11.13 15.71
C VAL A 133 -7.56 -10.14 16.16
N ALA A 134 -7.75 -9.50 17.31
CA ALA A 134 -6.74 -8.59 17.87
C ALA A 134 -5.44 -9.32 18.25
N TYR A 135 -5.53 -10.49 18.88
CA TYR A 135 -4.35 -11.27 19.28
C TYR A 135 -3.58 -11.81 18.07
N ALA A 136 -4.28 -12.34 17.08
CA ALA A 136 -3.68 -12.79 15.85
C ALA A 136 -2.97 -11.64 15.10
N ALA A 137 -3.62 -10.48 15.03
CA ALA A 137 -3.03 -9.26 14.48
C ALA A 137 -1.78 -8.80 15.26
N LEU A 138 -1.82 -8.81 16.60
CA LEU A 138 -0.69 -8.41 17.43
C LEU A 138 0.51 -9.36 17.28
N LEU A 139 0.24 -10.66 17.18
CA LEU A 139 1.26 -11.70 17.15
C LEU A 139 1.82 -11.97 15.75
N HIS A 140 1.12 -11.62 14.66
CA HIS A 140 1.43 -12.10 13.30
C HIS A 140 2.91 -12.04 12.89
N ASP A 141 3.62 -10.97 13.30
CA ASP A 141 5.02 -10.71 12.95
C ASP A 141 5.97 -10.71 14.16
N ILE A 142 5.50 -11.06 15.36
CA ILE A 142 6.35 -10.94 16.56
C ILE A 142 7.59 -11.84 16.51
N GLY A 143 7.54 -12.94 15.76
CA GLY A 143 8.69 -13.82 15.56
C GLY A 143 9.92 -13.13 14.98
N LYS A 144 9.77 -11.95 14.34
CA LYS A 144 10.90 -11.15 13.82
C LYS A 144 11.93 -10.84 14.90
N ILE A 145 11.51 -10.55 16.13
CA ILE A 145 12.46 -10.23 17.22
C ILE A 145 13.27 -11.46 17.67
N ALA A 146 12.83 -12.67 17.33
CA ALA A 146 13.53 -13.92 17.66
C ALA A 146 14.58 -14.31 16.60
N VAL A 147 14.28 -14.06 15.32
CA VAL A 147 15.09 -14.58 14.20
C VAL A 147 15.70 -13.52 13.30
N ASP A 148 15.12 -12.31 13.22
CA ASP A 148 15.63 -11.25 12.34
C ASP A 148 16.63 -10.34 13.04
N LEU A 149 16.53 -10.25 14.38
CA LEU A 149 17.37 -9.40 15.21
C LEU A 149 18.42 -10.19 15.97
N HIS A 150 19.59 -9.57 16.10
CA HIS A 150 20.61 -9.94 17.07
C HIS A 150 20.65 -8.84 18.13
N VAL A 151 20.30 -9.19 19.37
CA VAL A 151 20.21 -8.26 20.49
C VAL A 151 21.26 -8.65 21.54
N GLU A 152 22.11 -7.70 21.88
CA GLU A 152 23.19 -7.87 22.85
C GLU A 152 22.91 -6.99 24.07
N LEU A 153 23.01 -7.58 25.27
CA LEU A 153 22.86 -6.91 26.55
C LEU A 153 24.15 -6.20 26.96
N ALA A 154 24.06 -5.31 27.95
CA ALA A 154 25.20 -4.56 28.48
C ALA A 154 26.35 -5.44 29.00
N ASP A 155 26.05 -6.68 29.42
CA ASP A 155 27.03 -7.68 29.86
C ASP A 155 27.66 -8.50 28.72
N GLY A 156 27.30 -8.20 27.46
CA GLY A 156 27.76 -8.89 26.26
C GLY A 156 27.01 -10.19 25.95
N SER A 157 26.05 -10.59 26.78
CA SER A 157 25.22 -11.77 26.51
C SER A 157 24.16 -11.48 25.45
N ILE A 158 23.72 -12.54 24.76
CA ILE A 158 22.66 -12.45 23.76
C ILE A 158 21.31 -12.51 24.48
N TRP A 159 20.44 -11.55 24.17
CA TRP A 159 19.06 -11.59 24.61
C TRP A 159 18.24 -12.50 23.71
N HIS A 160 17.40 -13.30 24.34
CA HIS A 160 16.42 -14.13 23.65
C HIS A 160 15.01 -13.74 24.12
N PRO A 161 14.05 -13.51 23.20
CA PRO A 161 12.74 -12.99 23.56
C PRO A 161 11.89 -13.95 24.40
N TRP A 162 12.16 -15.25 24.36
CA TRP A 162 11.50 -16.23 25.24
C TRP A 162 11.99 -16.19 26.70
N HIS A 163 13.04 -15.42 27.01
CA HIS A 163 13.43 -15.11 28.39
C HIS A 163 12.65 -13.92 28.98
N GLY A 164 11.73 -13.33 28.20
CA GLY A 164 10.92 -12.18 28.60
C GLY A 164 11.56 -10.83 28.25
N PRO A 165 10.98 -9.72 28.77
CA PRO A 165 11.34 -8.37 28.35
C PRO A 165 12.78 -7.99 28.73
N LEU A 166 13.34 -7.04 28.00
CA LEU A 166 14.68 -6.51 28.25
C LEU A 166 14.74 -5.80 29.61
N ARG A 167 15.69 -6.20 30.46
CA ARG A 167 15.90 -5.62 31.81
C ARG A 167 17.21 -4.85 31.96
N GLN A 168 18.09 -4.95 30.98
CA GLN A 168 19.40 -4.32 30.95
C GLN A 168 19.53 -3.43 29.71
N PRO A 169 20.40 -2.41 29.71
CA PRO A 169 20.73 -1.68 28.49
C PRO A 169 21.15 -2.64 27.38
N TYR A 170 20.76 -2.33 26.16
CA TYR A 170 20.89 -3.24 25.03
C TYR A 170 21.26 -2.50 23.75
N ARG A 171 21.85 -3.22 22.81
CA ARG A 171 22.00 -2.79 21.42
C ARG A 171 21.49 -3.89 20.52
N PHE A 172 21.15 -3.55 19.29
CA PHE A 172 20.70 -4.53 18.32
C PHE A 172 21.23 -4.23 16.94
N ARG A 173 21.26 -5.27 16.11
CA ARG A 173 21.52 -5.22 14.68
C ARG A 173 20.67 -6.27 13.98
N TYR A 174 20.47 -6.11 12.68
CA TYR A 174 19.91 -7.17 11.87
C TYR A 174 20.90 -8.32 11.70
N ARG A 175 20.37 -9.53 11.51
CA ARG A 175 21.16 -10.70 11.10
C ARG A 175 21.37 -10.69 9.59
N ASP A 176 22.56 -11.08 9.15
CA ASP A 176 22.92 -11.10 7.73
C ASP A 176 22.34 -12.33 7.00
N ASP A 177 22.01 -13.39 7.73
CA ASP A 177 21.53 -14.70 7.28
C ASP A 177 20.01 -14.89 7.46
N ARG A 178 19.21 -13.83 7.35
CA ARG A 178 17.76 -13.87 7.57
C ARG A 178 17.03 -14.76 6.56
N GLU A 179 16.35 -15.79 7.07
CA GLU A 179 15.29 -16.46 6.33
C GLU A 179 13.95 -15.77 6.58
N TYR A 180 13.49 -14.99 5.60
CA TYR A 180 12.25 -14.20 5.70
C TYR A 180 10.98 -15.02 5.98
N ARG A 181 10.96 -16.34 5.76
CA ARG A 181 9.81 -17.19 6.12
C ARG A 181 9.88 -17.75 7.53
N LEU A 182 11.05 -17.68 8.17
CA LEU A 182 11.29 -18.29 9.47
C LEU A 182 10.58 -17.54 10.59
N HIS A 183 10.41 -16.22 10.49
CA HIS A 183 9.75 -15.45 11.55
C HIS A 183 8.30 -15.89 11.79
N SER A 184 7.57 -16.28 10.73
CA SER A 184 6.19 -16.76 10.90
C SER A 184 6.11 -18.04 11.72
N ALA A 185 7.10 -18.93 11.57
CA ALA A 185 7.23 -20.13 12.40
C ALA A 185 7.76 -19.80 13.81
N ALA A 186 8.68 -18.83 13.92
CA ALA A 186 9.29 -18.41 15.18
C ALA A 186 8.31 -17.70 16.13
N THR A 187 7.18 -17.18 15.63
CA THR A 187 6.07 -16.66 16.43
C THR A 187 5.66 -17.63 17.54
N GLY A 188 5.73 -18.94 17.28
CA GLY A 188 5.48 -20.02 18.25
C GLY A 188 6.27 -19.94 19.55
N LEU A 189 7.45 -19.32 19.53
CA LEU A 189 8.30 -19.17 20.70
C LEU A 189 7.74 -18.14 21.70
N LEU A 190 6.82 -17.27 21.27
CA LEU A 190 6.46 -16.05 21.98
C LEU A 190 4.98 -15.93 22.37
N TYR A 191 4.13 -16.91 22.04
CA TYR A 191 2.70 -16.84 22.39
C TYR A 191 2.47 -16.57 23.89
N HIS A 192 3.15 -17.34 24.74
CA HIS A 192 3.02 -17.23 26.20
C HIS A 192 3.70 -16.01 26.83
N GLN A 193 4.50 -15.26 26.05
CA GLN A 193 5.02 -13.98 26.52
C GLN A 193 3.94 -12.89 26.48
N LEU A 194 2.91 -13.07 25.64
CA LEU A 194 1.88 -12.06 25.39
C LEU A 194 0.49 -12.48 25.81
N LEU A 195 0.12 -13.73 25.57
CA LEU A 195 -1.16 -14.29 25.99
C LEU A 195 -0.94 -15.08 27.28
N ASP A 196 -1.66 -14.69 28.32
CA ASP A 196 -1.66 -15.41 29.59
C ASP A 196 -2.50 -16.69 29.49
N ARG A 197 -2.44 -17.51 30.56
CA ARG A 197 -3.12 -18.80 30.59
C ARG A 197 -4.62 -18.63 30.50
N GLU A 198 -5.14 -17.63 31.19
CA GLU A 198 -6.55 -17.29 31.24
C GLU A 198 -7.10 -16.94 29.85
N ALA A 199 -6.38 -16.14 29.05
CA ALA A 199 -6.77 -15.83 27.67
C ALA A 199 -6.78 -17.08 26.77
N LEU A 200 -5.77 -17.95 26.88
CA LEU A 200 -5.68 -19.16 26.08
C LEU A 200 -6.76 -20.19 26.47
N ASP A 201 -6.95 -20.41 27.77
CA ASP A 201 -7.98 -21.29 28.31
C ASP A 201 -9.38 -20.82 27.84
N TRP A 202 -9.65 -19.51 27.92
CA TRP A 202 -10.88 -18.91 27.44
C TRP A 202 -11.11 -19.13 25.95
N LEU A 203 -10.12 -18.81 25.10
CA LEU A 203 -10.25 -18.94 23.64
C LEU A 203 -10.35 -20.41 23.19
N SER A 204 -9.71 -21.34 23.91
CA SER A 204 -9.79 -22.78 23.63
C SER A 204 -11.21 -23.35 23.83
N GLY A 205 -12.05 -22.68 24.62
CA GLY A 205 -13.46 -23.01 24.82
C GLY A 205 -14.34 -22.81 23.58
N TYR A 206 -13.83 -22.20 22.50
CA TYR A 206 -14.55 -21.95 21.25
C TYR A 206 -13.89 -22.71 20.08
N PRO A 207 -14.26 -23.98 19.82
CA PRO A 207 -13.56 -24.83 18.84
C PRO A 207 -13.51 -24.26 17.41
N SER A 208 -14.58 -23.58 16.98
CA SER A 208 -14.67 -22.95 15.65
C SER A 208 -13.74 -21.75 15.49
N LEU A 209 -13.30 -21.15 16.61
CA LEU A 209 -12.34 -20.05 16.66
C LEU A 209 -10.91 -20.55 16.88
N TRP A 210 -10.77 -21.55 17.75
CA TRP A 210 -9.48 -22.04 18.22
C TRP A 210 -8.59 -22.55 17.09
N ALA A 211 -9.13 -23.38 16.20
CA ALA A 211 -8.36 -23.90 15.07
C ALA A 211 -7.86 -22.80 14.11
N PRO A 212 -8.73 -21.88 13.62
CA PRO A 212 -8.28 -20.72 12.83
C PRO A 212 -7.21 -19.87 13.51
N LEU A 213 -7.35 -19.62 14.82
CA LEU A 213 -6.36 -18.85 15.58
C LEU A 213 -4.99 -19.54 15.57
N LEU A 214 -4.94 -20.85 15.84
CA LEU A 214 -3.69 -21.62 15.80
C LEU A 214 -3.04 -21.60 14.42
N TYR A 215 -3.82 -21.69 13.33
CA TYR A 215 -3.28 -21.61 11.97
C TYR A 215 -2.67 -20.24 11.68
N VAL A 216 -3.31 -19.12 12.08
CA VAL A 216 -2.68 -17.79 11.92
C VAL A 216 -1.39 -17.70 12.72
N LEU A 217 -1.42 -18.15 13.97
CA LEU A 217 -0.26 -18.10 14.84
C LEU A 217 0.92 -18.93 14.31
N ALA A 218 0.64 -20.02 13.60
CA ALA A 218 1.65 -20.85 12.91
C ALA A 218 2.08 -20.29 11.54
N GLY A 219 1.58 -19.12 11.12
CA GLY A 219 1.87 -18.52 9.82
C GLY A 219 1.11 -19.15 8.63
N GLN A 220 0.15 -20.05 8.89
CA GLN A 220 -0.63 -20.75 7.88
C GLN A 220 -1.95 -20.02 7.58
N TYR A 221 -1.86 -18.77 7.14
CA TYR A 221 -3.01 -17.89 6.90
C TYR A 221 -4.07 -18.50 5.95
N GLU A 222 -3.63 -19.32 4.99
CA GLU A 222 -4.49 -20.02 4.02
C GLU A 222 -5.47 -21.01 4.69
N HIS A 223 -5.10 -21.55 5.84
CA HIS A 223 -5.89 -22.52 6.62
C HIS A 223 -6.71 -21.84 7.73
N ALA A 224 -6.51 -20.54 7.93
CA ALA A 224 -7.12 -19.79 9.02
C ALA A 224 -8.45 -19.10 8.66
N GLY A 225 -8.97 -19.32 7.44
CA GLY A 225 -10.21 -18.73 6.96
C GLY A 225 -10.28 -17.21 7.18
N VAL A 226 -11.44 -16.74 7.64
CA VAL A 226 -11.70 -15.31 7.84
C VAL A 226 -10.73 -14.64 8.81
N LEU A 227 -10.20 -15.37 9.80
CA LEU A 227 -9.27 -14.79 10.78
C LEU A 227 -7.92 -14.49 10.12
N GLY A 228 -7.44 -15.40 9.27
CA GLY A 228 -6.27 -15.17 8.43
C GLY A 228 -6.49 -14.02 7.45
N GLU A 229 -7.64 -13.99 6.77
CA GLU A 229 -7.99 -12.94 5.81
C GLU A 229 -8.00 -11.54 6.44
N LEU A 230 -8.59 -11.39 7.63
CA LEU A 230 -8.66 -10.12 8.36
C LEU A 230 -7.26 -9.61 8.74
N VAL A 231 -6.37 -10.49 9.21
CA VAL A 231 -4.99 -10.11 9.55
C VAL A 231 -4.22 -9.71 8.29
N VAL A 232 -4.34 -10.49 7.22
CA VAL A 232 -3.73 -10.19 5.92
C VAL A 232 -4.19 -8.84 5.36
N GLN A 233 -5.49 -8.53 5.45
CA GLN A 233 -6.04 -7.27 4.98
C GLN A 233 -5.60 -6.08 5.87
N ALA A 234 -5.53 -6.28 7.19
CA ALA A 234 -5.08 -5.26 8.13
C ALA A 234 -3.62 -4.86 7.89
N ASP A 235 -2.72 -5.83 7.70
CA ASP A 235 -1.31 -5.61 7.38
C ASP A 235 -1.14 -4.75 6.11
N ARG A 236 -1.88 -5.09 5.05
CA ARG A 236 -1.88 -4.32 3.80
C ARG A 236 -2.39 -2.89 3.95
N ALA A 237 -3.43 -2.71 4.76
CA ALA A 237 -4.02 -1.41 5.00
C ALA A 237 -3.04 -0.49 5.76
N SER A 238 -2.30 -1.06 6.73
CA SER A 238 -1.24 -0.37 7.46
C SER A 238 -0.17 0.17 6.51
N VAL A 239 0.33 -0.68 5.61
CA VAL A 239 1.34 -0.32 4.61
C VAL A 239 0.81 0.73 3.62
N ALA A 240 -0.42 0.58 3.14
CA ALA A 240 -1.01 1.49 2.16
C ALA A 240 -1.25 2.90 2.70
N GLN A 241 -1.69 3.03 3.96
CA GLN A 241 -1.97 4.34 4.57
C GLN A 241 -0.69 5.17 4.79
N GLU A 242 0.43 4.55 5.15
CA GLU A 242 1.72 5.24 5.26
C GLU A 242 2.33 5.61 3.89
N LEU A 243 2.05 4.84 2.84
CA LEU A 243 2.45 5.14 1.46
C LEU A 243 1.64 6.25 0.79
N GLY A 244 0.63 6.81 1.48
CA GLY A 244 -0.30 7.78 0.90
C GLY A 244 -1.28 7.16 -0.11
N GLY A 245 -1.48 5.84 -0.04
CA GLY A 245 -2.47 5.10 -0.81
C GLY A 245 -3.84 5.02 -0.11
N ASP A 246 -4.89 4.72 -0.88
CA ASP A 246 -6.23 4.52 -0.34
C ASP A 246 -6.33 3.12 0.31
N PRO A 247 -6.57 3.01 1.64
CA PRO A 247 -6.64 1.74 2.35
C PRO A 247 -7.73 0.80 1.79
N ALA A 248 -8.85 1.36 1.32
CA ALA A 248 -9.95 0.58 0.76
C ALA A 248 -9.55 -0.12 -0.56
N ARG A 249 -8.65 0.49 -1.35
CA ARG A 249 -8.14 -0.09 -2.60
C ARG A 249 -7.06 -1.15 -2.36
N ALA A 250 -6.24 -1.01 -1.33
CA ALA A 250 -5.23 -2.00 -0.96
C ALA A 250 -5.87 -3.32 -0.44
N MET A 251 -6.98 -3.21 0.27
CA MET A 251 -7.77 -4.35 0.77
C MET A 251 -8.38 -5.21 -0.36
N ALA A 252 -8.65 -4.63 -1.54
CA ALA A 252 -9.29 -5.32 -2.66
C ALA A 252 -8.35 -6.15 -3.56
N ALA A 253 -7.02 -6.06 -3.37
CA ALA A 253 -6.04 -6.73 -4.24
C ALA A 253 -5.56 -8.09 -3.68
N PRO A 254 -5.65 -9.25 -4.37
CA PRO A 254 -5.20 -10.55 -3.84
C PRO A 254 -3.68 -10.69 -3.63
N LYS A 255 -3.22 -11.45 -2.60
CA LYS A 255 -1.78 -11.60 -2.20
C LYS A 255 -0.89 -12.19 -3.30
N HIS A 256 -1.43 -13.08 -4.13
CA HIS A 256 -0.70 -13.70 -5.25
C HIS A 256 -0.87 -12.98 -6.59
N ALA A 257 -1.73 -11.96 -6.67
CA ALA A 257 -1.97 -11.27 -7.93
C ALA A 257 -0.73 -10.46 -8.36
N LEU A 258 -0.09 -9.73 -7.44
CA LEU A 258 1.06 -8.88 -7.79
C LEU A 258 2.30 -9.72 -8.12
N GLN A 259 2.64 -10.71 -7.30
CA GLN A 259 3.77 -11.60 -7.55
C GLN A 259 3.62 -12.32 -8.90
N ARG A 260 2.44 -12.87 -9.17
CA ARG A 260 2.15 -13.53 -10.46
C ARG A 260 2.23 -12.54 -11.62
N LYS A 261 1.65 -11.34 -11.48
CA LYS A 261 1.71 -10.30 -12.52
C LYS A 261 3.14 -9.83 -12.79
N LEU A 262 3.96 -9.65 -11.75
CA LEU A 262 5.37 -9.30 -11.87
C LEU A 262 6.15 -10.39 -12.63
N LEU A 263 5.93 -11.66 -12.29
CA LEU A 263 6.58 -12.79 -12.95
C LEU A 263 6.11 -12.96 -14.41
N ASP A 264 4.80 -12.87 -14.65
CA ASP A 264 4.22 -12.92 -16.00
C ASP A 264 4.71 -11.74 -16.86
N GLY A 265 4.83 -10.56 -16.27
CA GLY A 265 5.42 -9.38 -16.90
C GLY A 265 6.89 -9.57 -17.24
N LEU A 266 7.70 -10.12 -16.33
CA LEU A 266 9.11 -10.44 -16.58
C LEU A 266 9.26 -11.47 -17.72
N ARG A 267 8.44 -12.52 -17.72
CA ARG A 267 8.41 -13.54 -18.79
C ARG A 267 8.04 -12.93 -20.13
N TYR A 268 7.01 -12.07 -20.18
CA TYR A 268 6.62 -11.34 -21.38
C TYR A 268 7.76 -10.46 -21.90
N LEU A 269 8.41 -9.70 -21.02
CA LEU A 269 9.52 -8.84 -21.42
C LEU A 269 10.70 -9.64 -21.99
N LEU A 270 11.07 -10.75 -21.36
CA LEU A 270 12.17 -11.61 -21.81
C LEU A 270 11.86 -12.30 -23.14
N LYS A 271 10.59 -12.51 -23.45
CA LYS A 271 10.15 -13.12 -24.70
C LYS A 271 10.02 -12.09 -25.84
N GLU A 272 9.47 -10.91 -25.56
CA GLU A 272 9.00 -9.99 -26.62
C GLU A 272 9.76 -8.64 -26.67
N GLN A 273 10.48 -8.23 -25.61
CA GLN A 273 11.01 -6.86 -25.51
C GLN A 273 12.48 -6.72 -25.10
N LEU A 274 13.04 -7.69 -24.38
CA LEU A 274 14.43 -7.66 -23.92
C LEU A 274 15.29 -8.49 -24.85
N LYS A 275 16.38 -7.89 -25.33
CA LYS A 275 17.35 -8.60 -26.17
C LYS A 275 18.45 -9.20 -25.29
N LEU A 276 18.47 -10.54 -25.21
CA LEU A 276 19.49 -11.28 -24.46
C LEU A 276 20.69 -11.63 -25.34
N ASN A 277 21.86 -11.78 -24.72
CA ASN A 277 23.07 -12.40 -25.29
C ASN A 277 23.53 -11.80 -26.64
N GLN A 278 23.32 -10.51 -26.87
CA GLN A 278 23.81 -9.84 -28.07
C GLN A 278 25.34 -9.70 -28.02
N PRO A 279 26.02 -9.56 -29.18
CA PRO A 279 27.49 -9.46 -29.24
C PRO A 279 28.07 -8.22 -28.55
N GLU A 280 27.23 -7.18 -28.35
CA GLU A 280 27.55 -5.89 -27.74
C GLU A 280 26.58 -5.60 -26.57
N ALA A 281 26.14 -4.35 -26.39
CA ALA A 281 25.20 -3.97 -25.35
C ALA A 281 23.87 -4.75 -25.49
N SER A 282 23.53 -5.50 -24.44
CA SER A 282 22.30 -6.29 -24.33
C SER A 282 21.44 -5.79 -23.18
N ASP A 283 20.16 -6.14 -23.20
CA ASP A 283 19.27 -5.89 -22.07
C ASP A 283 19.50 -6.91 -20.93
N GLY A 284 20.17 -8.03 -21.24
CA GLY A 284 20.61 -9.02 -20.27
C GLY A 284 21.45 -10.15 -20.85
N TRP A 285 22.02 -10.96 -19.97
CA TRP A 285 22.89 -12.09 -20.28
C TRP A 285 22.48 -13.32 -19.50
N LEU A 286 22.31 -14.44 -20.18
CA LEU A 286 21.97 -15.72 -19.58
C LEU A 286 23.23 -16.58 -19.49
N THR A 287 23.72 -16.82 -18.28
CA THR A 287 24.77 -17.81 -17.96
C THR A 287 24.14 -19.15 -17.60
N ASP A 288 24.93 -20.21 -17.38
CA ASP A 288 24.41 -21.53 -17.00
C ASP A 288 23.69 -21.53 -15.65
N ASP A 289 24.15 -20.71 -14.71
CA ASP A 289 23.66 -20.64 -13.33
C ASP A 289 22.66 -19.48 -13.10
N ALA A 290 22.75 -18.39 -13.86
CA ALA A 290 21.97 -17.18 -13.60
C ALA A 290 21.53 -16.42 -14.86
N LEU A 291 20.42 -15.70 -14.73
CA LEU A 291 20.00 -14.64 -15.66
C LEU A 291 20.37 -13.28 -15.09
N TRP A 292 21.11 -12.48 -15.85
CA TRP A 292 21.58 -11.16 -15.48
C TRP A 292 20.87 -10.10 -16.32
N LEU A 293 20.09 -9.21 -15.71
CA LEU A 293 19.32 -8.18 -16.43
C LEU A 293 19.79 -6.79 -16.05
N VAL A 294 19.93 -5.89 -17.02
CA VAL A 294 20.27 -4.48 -16.75
C VAL A 294 19.19 -3.84 -15.90
N SER A 295 19.54 -3.46 -14.67
CA SER A 295 18.57 -3.14 -13.60
C SER A 295 17.62 -2.00 -13.98
N LYS A 296 18.15 -0.91 -14.51
CA LYS A 296 17.32 0.22 -14.97
C LYS A 296 16.36 -0.18 -16.09
N THR A 297 16.87 -0.88 -17.11
CA THR A 297 16.10 -1.23 -18.30
C THR A 297 14.95 -2.18 -17.98
N VAL A 298 15.22 -3.24 -17.21
CA VAL A 298 14.17 -4.21 -16.84
C VAL A 298 13.12 -3.56 -15.96
N SER A 299 13.49 -2.73 -14.98
CA SER A 299 12.51 -2.09 -14.10
C SER A 299 11.65 -1.05 -14.80
N ASP A 300 12.23 -0.23 -15.69
CA ASP A 300 11.46 0.76 -16.46
C ASP A 300 10.47 0.06 -17.40
N LYS A 301 10.92 -0.97 -18.13
CA LYS A 301 10.05 -1.74 -19.04
C LYS A 301 8.99 -2.55 -18.27
N LEU A 302 9.33 -3.14 -17.12
CA LEU A 302 8.40 -3.93 -16.31
C LEU A 302 7.31 -3.05 -15.71
N ARG A 303 7.70 -1.89 -15.17
CA ARG A 303 6.73 -0.90 -14.68
C ARG A 303 5.81 -0.43 -15.80
N ALA A 304 6.37 -0.07 -16.96
CA ALA A 304 5.58 0.36 -18.11
C ALA A 304 4.58 -0.72 -18.56
N HIS A 305 5.02 -1.98 -18.63
CA HIS A 305 4.17 -3.11 -19.00
C HIS A 305 3.03 -3.32 -18.00
N LEU A 306 3.34 -3.39 -16.70
CA LEU A 306 2.34 -3.60 -15.67
C LEU A 306 1.34 -2.44 -15.57
N LEU A 307 1.81 -1.18 -15.72
CA LEU A 307 0.94 -0.01 -15.78
C LEU A 307 0.01 -0.06 -17.00
N SER A 308 0.52 -0.53 -18.15
CA SER A 308 -0.30 -0.67 -19.36
C SER A 308 -1.40 -1.74 -19.22
N GLN A 309 -1.22 -2.71 -18.33
CA GLN A 309 -2.22 -3.72 -18.00
C GLN A 309 -3.17 -3.29 -16.87
N GLY A 310 -3.09 -2.05 -16.41
CA GLY A 310 -3.94 -1.53 -15.33
C GLY A 310 -3.68 -2.22 -13.98
N VAL A 311 -2.46 -2.70 -13.76
CA VAL A 311 -2.08 -3.28 -12.46
C VAL A 311 -1.81 -2.14 -11.48
N ASP A 312 -2.67 -2.00 -10.47
CA ASP A 312 -2.48 -1.06 -9.38
C ASP A 312 -1.44 -1.56 -8.37
N GLY A 313 -0.74 -0.65 -7.69
CA GLY A 313 0.27 -1.00 -6.65
C GLY A 313 1.70 -1.20 -7.17
N ILE A 314 2.00 -0.81 -8.41
CA ILE A 314 3.36 -0.88 -8.96
C ILE A 314 4.19 0.27 -8.38
N PRO A 315 5.42 0.01 -7.90
CA PRO A 315 6.25 1.05 -7.33
C PRO A 315 6.60 2.16 -8.33
N ALA A 316 6.60 3.41 -7.85
CA ALA A 316 6.80 4.60 -8.69
C ALA A 316 8.24 4.80 -9.17
N ASN A 317 9.22 4.20 -8.50
CA ASN A 317 10.65 4.33 -8.82
C ASN A 317 11.34 2.95 -8.92
N ASN A 318 12.50 2.91 -9.57
CA ASN A 318 13.19 1.65 -9.87
C ASN A 318 13.73 0.97 -8.61
N THR A 319 14.17 1.73 -7.61
CA THR A 319 14.62 1.20 -6.31
C THR A 319 13.53 0.37 -5.64
N ALA A 320 12.30 0.90 -5.61
CA ALA A 320 11.18 0.19 -5.01
C ALA A 320 10.73 -1.02 -5.86
N VAL A 321 10.90 -1.00 -7.18
CA VAL A 321 10.71 -2.21 -8.02
C VAL A 321 11.73 -3.29 -7.67
N PHE A 322 12.99 -2.93 -7.44
CA PHE A 322 14.02 -3.91 -7.05
C PHE A 322 13.67 -4.59 -5.72
N ASN A 323 13.26 -3.81 -4.73
CA ASN A 323 12.88 -4.34 -3.41
C ASN A 323 11.66 -5.25 -3.52
N VAL A 324 10.62 -4.86 -4.25
CA VAL A 324 9.43 -5.70 -4.44
C VAL A 324 9.77 -7.04 -5.12
N LEU A 325 10.66 -7.01 -6.13
CA LEU A 325 11.12 -8.26 -6.76
C LEU A 325 11.94 -9.13 -5.80
N GLN A 326 12.72 -8.51 -4.91
CA GLN A 326 13.51 -9.20 -3.89
C GLN A 326 12.62 -9.79 -2.77
N ASP A 327 11.66 -9.03 -2.25
CA ASP A 327 10.71 -9.43 -1.19
C ASP A 327 9.85 -10.63 -1.63
N HIS A 328 9.54 -10.70 -2.93
CA HIS A 328 8.84 -11.83 -3.53
C HIS A 328 9.75 -13.01 -3.91
N GLY A 329 11.04 -12.96 -3.57
CA GLY A 329 12.01 -14.03 -3.82
C GLY A 329 12.33 -14.26 -5.30
N MET A 330 12.13 -13.25 -6.16
CA MET A 330 12.42 -13.38 -7.60
C MET A 330 13.87 -13.06 -7.95
N LEU A 331 14.59 -12.37 -7.06
CA LEU A 331 15.99 -11.96 -7.26
C LEU A 331 16.92 -12.77 -6.34
N GLN A 332 18.11 -13.08 -6.85
CA GLN A 332 19.21 -13.59 -6.06
C GLN A 332 20.01 -12.40 -5.51
N PRO A 333 20.10 -12.23 -4.17
CA PRO A 333 20.75 -11.08 -3.55
C PRO A 333 22.26 -11.09 -3.78
N ALA A 334 22.85 -9.90 -3.90
CA ALA A 334 24.29 -9.69 -3.85
C ALA A 334 24.86 -10.06 -2.47
N PRO A 335 26.18 -10.24 -2.31
CA PRO A 335 26.79 -10.61 -1.04
C PRO A 335 26.54 -9.61 0.11
N ASP A 336 26.19 -8.36 -0.21
CA ASP A 336 25.81 -7.32 0.74
C ASP A 336 24.29 -7.31 1.06
N GLY A 337 23.56 -8.33 0.60
CA GLY A 337 22.12 -8.49 0.81
C GLY A 337 21.24 -7.65 -0.13
N LYS A 338 21.82 -6.82 -1.01
CA LYS A 338 21.04 -5.94 -1.89
C LYS A 338 20.64 -6.62 -3.20
N ALA A 339 19.62 -6.07 -3.85
CA ALA A 339 19.12 -6.56 -5.14
C ALA A 339 20.07 -6.32 -6.34
N ILE A 340 20.95 -5.31 -6.25
CA ILE A 340 21.76 -4.84 -7.38
C ILE A 340 23.16 -5.46 -7.32
N TRP A 341 23.57 -6.06 -8.42
CA TRP A 341 24.92 -6.53 -8.68
C TRP A 341 25.68 -5.53 -9.54
N ARG A 342 26.98 -5.36 -9.30
CA ARG A 342 27.88 -4.69 -10.24
C ARG A 342 28.78 -5.75 -10.86
N ALA A 343 28.72 -5.91 -12.17
CA ALA A 343 29.52 -6.90 -12.86
C ALA A 343 29.99 -6.39 -14.22
N THR A 344 31.18 -6.83 -14.60
CA THR A 344 31.79 -6.59 -15.90
C THR A 344 31.48 -7.75 -16.84
N ILE A 345 30.80 -7.44 -17.93
CA ILE A 345 30.45 -8.39 -18.98
C ILE A 345 31.52 -8.32 -20.05
N THR A 346 32.10 -9.46 -20.42
CA THR A 346 33.07 -9.56 -21.52
C THR A 346 32.54 -10.51 -22.58
N SER A 347 32.35 -10.03 -23.80
CA SER A 347 31.91 -10.84 -24.94
C SER A 347 33.05 -11.67 -25.51
N SER A 348 32.71 -12.71 -26.28
CA SER A 348 33.69 -13.52 -27.02
C SER A 348 34.44 -12.73 -28.10
N THR A 349 33.96 -11.53 -28.47
CA THR A 349 34.62 -10.63 -29.43
C THR A 349 35.57 -9.63 -28.77
N GLY A 350 35.74 -9.69 -27.45
CA GLY A 350 36.65 -8.82 -26.68
C GLY A 350 36.04 -7.49 -26.24
N TRP A 351 34.73 -7.26 -26.46
CA TRP A 351 34.02 -6.12 -25.91
C TRP A 351 33.78 -6.33 -24.41
N SER A 352 34.11 -5.34 -23.58
CA SER A 352 33.97 -5.42 -22.13
C SER A 352 33.39 -4.14 -21.53
N HIS A 353 32.39 -4.27 -20.66
CA HIS A 353 31.76 -3.12 -20.01
C HIS A 353 31.11 -3.50 -18.68
N SER A 354 31.17 -2.60 -17.69
CA SER A 354 30.57 -2.80 -16.37
C SER A 354 29.12 -2.31 -16.30
N PHE A 355 28.24 -3.12 -15.72
CA PHE A 355 26.81 -2.83 -15.60
C PHE A 355 26.31 -3.00 -14.17
N THR A 356 25.20 -2.33 -13.88
CA THR A 356 24.36 -2.61 -12.72
C THR A 356 23.25 -3.58 -13.12
N LEU A 357 23.22 -4.75 -12.50
CA LEU A 357 22.42 -5.90 -12.93
C LEU A 357 21.51 -6.39 -11.81
N LEU A 358 20.40 -7.03 -12.18
CA LEU A 358 19.61 -7.90 -11.31
C LEU A 358 19.94 -9.34 -11.68
N ARG A 359 20.11 -10.20 -10.68
CA ARG A 359 20.38 -11.63 -10.88
C ARG A 359 19.14 -12.44 -10.55
N LEU A 360 18.71 -13.31 -11.46
CA LEU A 360 17.54 -14.16 -11.31
C LEU A 360 17.91 -15.63 -11.55
N ALA A 361 17.22 -16.54 -10.86
CA ALA A 361 17.31 -17.95 -11.17
C ALA A 361 16.63 -18.22 -12.54
N PRO A 362 17.30 -18.85 -13.51
CA PRO A 362 16.73 -19.12 -14.83
C PRO A 362 15.44 -19.93 -14.78
N ALA A 363 15.31 -20.84 -13.80
CA ALA A 363 14.14 -21.67 -13.56
C ALA A 363 12.87 -20.87 -13.17
N LEU A 364 13.01 -19.61 -12.74
CA LEU A 364 11.85 -18.73 -12.51
C LEU A 364 11.19 -18.32 -13.83
N ILE A 365 11.98 -18.22 -14.90
CA ILE A 365 11.52 -17.70 -16.20
C ILE A 365 11.20 -18.84 -17.17
N TRP A 366 12.10 -19.82 -17.32
CA TRP A 366 11.99 -20.89 -18.32
C TRP A 366 11.95 -22.28 -17.69
N GLU A 367 11.16 -23.18 -18.29
CA GLU A 367 11.22 -24.60 -18.00
C GLU A 367 12.44 -25.25 -18.67
N SER A 368 12.85 -26.44 -18.20
CA SER A 368 14.12 -27.11 -18.58
C SER A 368 14.30 -27.40 -20.09
N GLY A 369 13.29 -27.18 -20.93
CA GLY A 369 13.35 -27.31 -22.39
C GLY A 369 13.15 -26.02 -23.21
N GLU A 370 12.77 -24.91 -22.58
CA GLU A 370 12.48 -23.63 -23.26
C GLU A 370 13.60 -22.60 -23.07
N ARG A 371 14.70 -23.00 -22.45
CA ARG A 371 15.81 -22.12 -22.08
C ARG A 371 16.63 -21.71 -23.31
N PRO A 372 16.88 -20.40 -23.53
CA PRO A 372 17.77 -19.92 -24.59
C PRO A 372 19.22 -20.39 -24.40
N THR A 373 19.99 -20.40 -25.49
CA THR A 373 21.42 -20.75 -25.46
C THR A 373 22.19 -19.81 -24.52
N PRO A 374 23.03 -20.35 -23.61
CA PRO A 374 23.85 -19.54 -22.71
C PRO A 374 24.78 -18.59 -23.47
N PHE A 375 25.08 -17.47 -22.83
CA PHE A 375 26.01 -16.45 -23.30
C PHE A 375 27.42 -17.05 -23.36
N ALA A 376 28.08 -16.94 -24.51
CA ALA A 376 29.41 -17.48 -24.73
C ALA A 376 30.55 -16.65 -24.10
N GLY A 377 30.23 -15.46 -23.56
CA GLY A 377 31.18 -14.60 -22.85
C GLY A 377 31.19 -14.84 -21.35
N THR A 378 31.90 -13.99 -20.61
CA THR A 378 32.06 -14.11 -19.15
C THR A 378 31.41 -12.96 -18.40
N VAL A 379 30.79 -13.26 -17.26
CA VAL A 379 30.27 -12.28 -16.29
C VAL A 379 31.16 -12.30 -15.06
N ALA A 380 31.95 -11.24 -14.84
CA ALA A 380 32.82 -11.11 -13.69
C ALA A 380 32.23 -10.11 -12.69
N ILE A 381 31.96 -10.55 -11.46
CA ILE A 381 31.40 -9.69 -10.41
C ILE A 381 32.50 -8.77 -9.89
N ASP A 382 32.24 -7.47 -9.86
CA ASP A 382 33.20 -6.49 -9.37
C ASP A 382 33.24 -6.56 -7.82
N ALA A 383 34.41 -6.83 -7.23
CA ALA A 383 34.57 -6.81 -5.77
C ALA A 383 34.43 -5.37 -5.24
N ALA A 384 33.61 -5.18 -4.19
CA ALA A 384 33.30 -3.88 -3.64
C ALA A 384 34.57 -3.14 -3.15
N VAL A 385 34.95 -2.08 -3.86
CA VAL A 385 35.86 -1.04 -3.34
C VAL A 385 34.98 0.12 -2.87
N ALA A 386 35.25 0.59 -1.65
CA ALA A 386 34.56 1.70 -0.99
C ALA A 386 34.54 2.98 -1.83
N GLU A 387 33.46 3.73 -1.65
CA GLU A 387 33.02 4.92 -2.40
C GLU A 387 34.10 5.96 -2.73
N ASN A 388 34.02 6.50 -3.96
CA ASN A 388 34.22 7.94 -4.18
C ASN A 388 33.44 8.38 -5.42
N ASP A 389 32.43 9.23 -5.21
CA ASP A 389 31.72 9.95 -6.26
C ASP A 389 32.63 11.03 -6.87
N ALA A 390 32.95 10.89 -8.16
CA ALA A 390 33.01 11.96 -9.17
C ALA A 390 33.81 11.50 -10.40
N GLU A 391 33.12 11.11 -11.48
CA GLU A 391 33.45 11.59 -12.83
C GLU A 391 32.39 11.15 -13.84
N ALA A 392 31.86 12.12 -14.59
CA ALA A 392 31.05 11.88 -15.77
C ALA A 392 31.90 11.22 -16.87
N PRO A 393 31.36 10.29 -17.67
CA PRO A 393 32.15 9.65 -18.72
C PRO A 393 32.41 10.62 -19.87
N LYS A 394 33.69 10.96 -20.08
CA LYS A 394 34.20 11.57 -21.30
C LYS A 394 34.21 10.52 -22.41
N MET A 395 33.53 10.80 -23.53
CA MET A 395 33.68 10.03 -24.77
C MET A 395 35.05 10.31 -25.40
N PRO A 396 35.73 9.30 -25.99
CA PRO A 396 36.91 9.53 -26.83
C PRO A 396 36.49 9.94 -28.27
N PRO A 397 37.20 10.86 -28.94
CA PRO A 397 36.85 11.31 -30.29
C PRO A 397 37.41 10.37 -31.37
N ALA A 398 36.58 10.04 -32.35
CA ALA A 398 37.01 9.50 -33.64
C ALA A 398 37.35 10.64 -34.62
N ALA A 399 38.42 10.45 -35.39
CA ALA A 399 39.06 11.44 -36.24
C ALA A 399 38.50 11.50 -37.70
N MET A 400 38.94 12.56 -38.40
CA MET A 400 38.86 12.88 -39.85
C MET A 400 37.59 13.67 -40.31
N ALA A 401 37.65 14.81 -41.02
CA ALA A 401 38.73 15.52 -41.68
C ALA A 401 38.40 17.00 -42.01
N LYS A 402 39.47 17.75 -42.34
CA LYS A 402 39.63 18.99 -43.16
C LYS A 402 39.81 20.36 -42.46
N ALA A 403 41.00 20.90 -42.72
CA ALA A 403 41.52 22.26 -42.53
C ALA A 403 40.69 23.33 -43.31
N ALA A 404 40.66 24.61 -42.93
CA ALA A 404 41.75 25.60 -43.02
C ALA A 404 41.39 26.92 -42.26
N PRO A 405 42.33 27.88 -42.08
CA PRO A 405 42.46 28.68 -40.86
C PRO A 405 42.08 30.17 -40.97
N ASN A 406 41.73 30.77 -39.82
CA ASN A 406 42.07 32.13 -39.38
C ASN A 406 41.43 32.29 -37.99
N GLY A 407 42.09 32.68 -36.91
CA GLY A 407 43.03 33.78 -36.77
C GLY A 407 42.39 34.78 -35.79
N GLN A 408 42.95 34.89 -34.59
CA GLN A 408 42.88 36.00 -33.60
C GLN A 408 42.51 35.61 -32.17
N LYS A 409 43.10 36.38 -31.26
CA LYS A 409 43.59 36.07 -29.92
C LYS A 409 43.05 37.16 -28.98
N LEU A 410 42.34 36.75 -27.92
CA LEU A 410 42.12 37.42 -26.61
C LEU A 410 41.54 38.87 -26.57
N PRO A 411 41.08 39.42 -25.41
CA PRO A 411 41.24 38.92 -24.03
C PRO A 411 39.99 38.89 -23.12
N SER A 412 40.24 38.22 -22.00
CA SER A 412 39.63 38.22 -20.67
C SER A 412 38.98 39.51 -20.16
N TRP A 413 37.98 39.35 -19.29
CA TRP A 413 37.90 40.11 -18.04
C TRP A 413 37.36 39.28 -16.87
N GLU A 414 37.87 39.61 -15.70
CA GLU A 414 37.71 39.00 -14.38
C GLU A 414 36.34 39.29 -13.75
N GLY A 415 35.98 38.54 -12.71
CA GLY A 415 34.87 38.89 -11.83
C GLY A 415 34.50 37.83 -10.81
N SER A 416 35.39 37.60 -9.84
CA SER A 416 35.14 36.81 -8.64
C SER A 416 34.02 37.43 -7.79
N SER A 417 33.10 36.60 -7.26
CA SER A 417 32.52 36.79 -5.92
C SER A 417 31.85 35.50 -5.44
N THR A 418 32.55 34.82 -4.54
CA THR A 418 32.06 33.78 -3.65
C THR A 418 31.09 34.37 -2.62
N VAL A 419 29.89 33.78 -2.50
CA VAL A 419 29.06 33.88 -1.30
C VAL A 419 28.61 32.49 -0.89
N THR A 420 29.23 31.99 0.18
CA THR A 420 28.79 30.86 1.00
C THR A 420 27.46 31.18 1.68
N ALA A 421 26.46 30.30 1.54
CA ALA A 421 25.26 30.28 2.39
C ALA A 421 24.90 28.83 2.74
N SER A 422 24.90 28.56 4.04
CA SER A 422 24.50 27.29 4.69
C SER A 422 23.01 26.97 4.51
N PRO A 423 22.60 25.68 4.60
CA PRO A 423 21.21 25.28 4.37
C PRO A 423 20.30 25.58 5.57
N PRO A 424 19.00 25.91 5.37
CA PRO A 424 18.08 26.09 6.48
C PRO A 424 17.50 24.75 6.98
N LYS A 425 17.27 24.72 8.29
CA LYS A 425 16.67 23.65 9.10
C LYS A 425 15.30 23.21 8.59
N ALA A 426 15.07 21.90 8.62
CA ALA A 426 13.75 21.28 8.44
C ALA A 426 12.77 21.71 9.55
N GLN A 427 11.55 22.06 9.15
CA GLN A 427 10.37 22.17 10.02
C GLN A 427 9.42 20.99 9.74
N PRO A 428 8.65 20.52 10.74
CA PRO A 428 7.87 19.31 10.63
C PRO A 428 6.65 19.53 9.72
N VAL A 429 6.42 18.58 8.82
CA VAL A 429 5.22 18.52 7.98
C VAL A 429 4.04 18.06 8.82
N SER A 430 2.94 18.81 8.74
CA SER A 430 1.63 18.49 9.32
C SER A 430 1.11 17.13 8.84
N ASP A 431 0.54 16.37 9.77
CA ASP A 431 0.25 14.95 9.67
C ASP A 431 -1.12 14.69 9.04
N VAL A 432 -1.11 14.25 7.77
CA VAL A 432 -2.31 13.86 7.01
C VAL A 432 -2.94 12.56 7.58
N MET A 433 -2.27 11.84 8.49
CA MET A 433 -2.85 10.71 9.23
C MET A 433 -3.99 11.11 10.17
N GLU A 434 -4.06 12.39 10.58
CA GLU A 434 -4.93 12.82 11.66
C GLU A 434 -6.41 12.92 11.25
N ASP A 435 -6.67 13.33 10.01
CA ASP A 435 -8.01 13.72 9.54
C ASP A 435 -8.87 12.51 9.13
N MET A 436 -8.27 11.44 8.61
CA MET A 436 -9.02 10.24 8.16
C MET A 436 -9.49 9.32 9.30
N LEU A 437 -8.87 9.41 10.48
CA LEU A 437 -9.28 8.63 11.66
C LEU A 437 -10.34 9.36 12.51
N ALA A 438 -10.43 10.69 12.41
CA ALA A 438 -11.42 11.50 13.14
C ALA A 438 -12.80 11.56 12.45
N MET A 439 -12.85 11.44 11.11
CA MET A 439 -14.04 11.70 10.28
C MET A 439 -15.17 10.64 10.35
N VAL A 440 -15.09 9.62 11.22
CA VAL A 440 -16.15 8.59 11.38
C VAL A 440 -16.68 8.47 12.82
N SER A 441 -16.17 9.25 13.78
CA SER A 441 -16.63 9.20 15.18
C SER A 441 -17.73 10.21 15.52
N THR A 442 -18.18 11.02 14.56
CA THR A 442 -19.27 11.99 14.72
C THR A 442 -20.42 11.65 13.78
N SER A 443 -21.18 10.62 14.16
CA SER A 443 -22.58 10.43 13.73
C SER A 443 -23.35 9.81 14.90
N GLY A 444 -23.31 10.50 16.03
CA GLY A 444 -24.28 10.34 17.11
C GLY A 444 -25.07 11.64 17.22
N SER A 445 -26.34 11.62 16.80
CA SER A 445 -27.25 12.74 17.04
C SER A 445 -27.43 12.97 18.55
N PRO A 446 -27.45 14.22 19.03
CA PRO A 446 -27.89 14.51 20.38
C PRO A 446 -29.42 14.47 20.44
N GLY A 447 -29.97 13.42 21.05
CA GLY A 447 -31.37 13.35 21.45
C GLY A 447 -31.53 14.09 22.78
N ALA A 448 -32.38 15.12 22.78
CA ALA A 448 -32.76 15.87 23.97
C ALA A 448 -33.52 14.98 24.96
N GLU A 449 -33.17 15.13 26.23
CA GLU A 449 -33.88 14.62 27.39
C GLU A 449 -35.30 15.21 27.46
N GLN A 450 -36.30 14.36 27.66
CA GLN A 450 -37.50 14.70 28.41
C GLN A 450 -38.11 13.42 29.01
N ASP A 451 -38.02 13.33 30.33
CA ASP A 451 -38.71 12.38 31.21
C ASP A 451 -40.24 12.44 31.01
N VAL A 452 -40.92 11.29 31.00
CA VAL A 452 -42.04 10.91 31.91
C VAL A 452 -42.22 9.37 31.88
N GLU A 453 -42.34 8.76 33.05
CA GLU A 453 -42.53 7.32 33.31
C GLU A 453 -44.06 6.94 33.45
N PRO A 454 -44.51 5.72 33.84
CA PRO A 454 -45.25 4.77 32.98
C PRO A 454 -46.70 4.44 33.43
N VAL A 455 -47.53 3.80 32.59
CA VAL A 455 -48.76 3.10 33.04
C VAL A 455 -49.06 1.81 32.23
N ALA A 456 -48.99 0.69 32.97
CA ALA A 456 -49.78 -0.55 33.03
C ALA A 456 -50.51 -1.21 31.82
N GLN A 457 -50.15 -2.49 31.64
CA GLN A 457 -50.92 -3.70 31.30
C GLN A 457 -52.45 -3.63 31.07
N ARG A 458 -52.92 -4.32 30.01
CA ARG A 458 -54.01 -5.33 30.09
C ARG A 458 -54.14 -6.16 28.80
N SER A 459 -54.67 -7.37 28.98
CA SER A 459 -54.64 -8.55 28.11
C SER A 459 -56.04 -9.00 27.61
N TYR A 460 -56.15 -9.38 26.31
CA TYR A 460 -57.01 -10.40 25.60
C TYR A 460 -58.56 -10.46 25.82
N PRO A 461 -59.38 -11.21 25.01
CA PRO A 461 -59.37 -11.62 23.57
C PRO A 461 -60.77 -11.59 22.84
N ALA A 462 -60.79 -12.07 21.58
CA ALA A 462 -61.83 -12.86 20.85
C ALA A 462 -62.90 -12.21 19.91
N ASP A 463 -62.92 -12.76 18.68
CA ASP A 463 -63.87 -12.76 17.53
C ASP A 463 -65.30 -13.32 17.86
N PRO A 464 -66.29 -13.52 16.93
CA PRO A 464 -66.34 -13.37 15.45
C PRO A 464 -67.66 -12.73 14.87
N SER A 465 -67.77 -12.54 13.54
CA SER A 465 -68.93 -12.94 12.65
C SER A 465 -68.89 -12.32 11.23
N THR A 466 -68.82 -13.18 10.20
CA THR A 466 -69.07 -12.97 8.73
C THR A 466 -70.56 -13.22 8.39
N PRO A 467 -71.16 -13.05 7.15
CA PRO A 467 -70.64 -13.37 5.79
C PRO A 467 -71.05 -12.45 4.58
N MET A 468 -70.60 -12.85 3.37
CA MET A 468 -70.57 -12.18 2.02
C MET A 468 -71.87 -12.23 1.17
N PRO A 469 -71.88 -11.69 -0.09
CA PRO A 469 -71.56 -12.47 -1.33
C PRO A 469 -70.72 -11.69 -2.41
N ALA A 470 -69.70 -12.26 -3.10
CA ALA A 470 -69.64 -13.13 -4.32
C ALA A 470 -69.74 -12.34 -5.67
N THR A 471 -68.99 -12.49 -6.78
CA THR A 471 -67.82 -13.29 -7.25
C THR A 471 -67.35 -12.73 -8.61
N ALA A 472 -66.05 -12.74 -8.94
CA ALA A 472 -65.53 -12.98 -10.31
C ALA A 472 -64.04 -13.40 -10.26
N ALA A 473 -63.68 -14.42 -11.04
CA ALA A 473 -62.50 -15.27 -10.90
C ALA A 473 -61.18 -14.70 -11.46
N VAL A 474 -60.04 -15.07 -10.85
CA VAL A 474 -58.68 -14.95 -11.39
C VAL A 474 -57.87 -16.22 -11.07
N LEU A 475 -57.18 -16.76 -12.08
CA LEU A 475 -56.27 -17.92 -12.07
C LEU A 475 -54.80 -17.49 -11.75
N PRO A 476 -53.92 -18.43 -11.32
CA PRO A 476 -52.66 -18.13 -10.64
C PRO A 476 -51.47 -17.85 -11.59
N SER A 477 -50.52 -17.02 -11.12
CA SER A 477 -49.24 -16.72 -11.80
C SER A 477 -48.04 -17.43 -11.12
N PRO A 478 -47.02 -17.88 -11.89
CA PRO A 478 -45.84 -18.65 -11.42
C PRO A 478 -44.61 -17.74 -11.06
N PRO A 479 -43.47 -18.30 -10.57
CA PRO A 479 -42.43 -17.59 -9.79
C PRO A 479 -41.47 -16.70 -10.62
N PRO A 480 -40.65 -15.84 -9.98
CA PRO A 480 -39.92 -14.78 -10.69
C PRO A 480 -38.78 -15.33 -11.55
N SER A 481 -38.90 -15.12 -12.85
CA SER A 481 -37.84 -15.35 -13.84
C SER A 481 -36.91 -14.14 -13.91
N THR A 482 -35.62 -14.40 -13.72
CA THR A 482 -34.46 -13.76 -14.37
C THR A 482 -34.75 -12.46 -15.16
N ALA A 483 -34.43 -11.31 -14.56
CA ALA A 483 -34.41 -10.05 -15.27
C ALA A 483 -33.25 -10.04 -16.29
N LYS A 484 -33.60 -10.09 -17.57
CA LYS A 484 -32.72 -9.71 -18.70
C LYS A 484 -32.43 -8.19 -18.66
N PRO A 485 -31.27 -7.75 -19.18
CA PRO A 485 -30.82 -6.36 -19.13
C PRO A 485 -31.66 -5.44 -20.05
N PRO A 486 -31.84 -4.14 -19.72
CA PRO A 486 -32.51 -3.21 -20.61
C PRO A 486 -31.59 -2.76 -21.76
N LEU A 487 -31.93 -3.27 -22.95
CA LEU A 487 -32.11 -2.61 -24.26
C LEU A 487 -31.06 -1.60 -24.80
N THR A 488 -30.58 -1.97 -26.01
CA THR A 488 -30.00 -1.17 -27.11
C THR A 488 -28.64 -0.51 -26.90
N ALA A 489 -27.57 -1.28 -27.10
CA ALA A 489 -26.26 -0.73 -27.42
C ALA A 489 -26.34 -0.06 -28.80
N ALA A 490 -26.54 1.26 -28.84
CA ALA A 490 -26.28 2.03 -30.04
C ALA A 490 -24.83 1.78 -30.49
N PRO A 491 -24.55 1.72 -31.81
CA PRO A 491 -23.18 1.55 -32.27
C PRO A 491 -22.30 2.68 -31.70
N PRO A 492 -21.03 2.41 -31.34
CA PRO A 492 -20.14 3.46 -30.88
C PRO A 492 -20.11 4.63 -31.84
N SER A 493 -20.51 5.79 -31.37
CA SER A 493 -20.58 7.02 -32.15
C SER A 493 -20.23 8.22 -31.27
N GLY A 494 -20.19 9.42 -31.86
CA GLY A 494 -20.03 10.65 -31.08
C GLY A 494 -21.19 10.84 -30.10
N GLU A 495 -22.42 10.54 -30.52
CA GLU A 495 -23.63 10.65 -29.71
C GLU A 495 -23.60 9.67 -28.54
N HIS A 496 -23.16 8.43 -28.80
CA HIS A 496 -22.98 7.42 -27.77
C HIS A 496 -21.94 7.86 -26.72
N PHE A 497 -20.84 8.48 -27.16
CA PHE A 497 -19.85 9.07 -26.26
C PHE A 497 -20.45 10.18 -25.38
N MET A 498 -21.26 11.07 -25.95
CA MET A 498 -21.93 12.13 -25.18
C MET A 498 -22.94 11.59 -24.17
N MET A 499 -23.70 10.56 -24.55
CA MET A 499 -24.64 9.89 -23.65
C MET A 499 -23.91 9.19 -22.49
N TRP A 500 -22.81 8.50 -22.79
CA TRP A 500 -21.95 7.88 -21.78
C TRP A 500 -21.37 8.89 -20.81
N LEU A 501 -20.95 10.07 -21.32
CA LEU A 501 -20.47 11.18 -20.50
C LEU A 501 -21.56 11.69 -19.54
N LYS A 502 -22.75 12.00 -20.06
CA LYS A 502 -23.90 12.45 -19.25
C LYS A 502 -24.26 11.43 -18.16
N GLN A 503 -24.41 10.16 -18.54
CA GLN A 503 -24.77 9.09 -17.61
C GLN A 503 -23.67 8.86 -16.58
N GLY A 504 -22.39 8.95 -16.98
CA GLY A 504 -21.25 8.81 -16.08
C GLY A 504 -21.23 9.89 -15.00
N ILE A 505 -21.58 11.13 -15.35
CA ILE A 505 -21.67 12.24 -14.38
C ILE A 505 -22.89 12.09 -13.49
N ALA A 506 -24.07 11.80 -14.05
CA ALA A 506 -25.32 11.63 -13.29
C ALA A 506 -25.22 10.47 -12.27
N SER A 507 -24.56 9.37 -12.64
CA SER A 507 -24.31 8.22 -11.75
C SER A 507 -23.11 8.40 -10.81
N ARG A 508 -22.42 9.56 -10.84
CA ARG A 508 -21.18 9.85 -10.09
C ARG A 508 -20.02 8.90 -10.38
N ARG A 509 -20.05 8.17 -11.50
CA ARG A 509 -18.95 7.33 -12.00
C ARG A 509 -17.82 8.18 -12.58
N LEU A 510 -18.16 9.31 -13.20
CA LEU A 510 -17.20 10.31 -13.66
C LEU A 510 -17.23 11.50 -12.70
N ILE A 511 -16.12 11.66 -11.96
CA ILE A 511 -15.94 12.79 -11.04
C ILE A 511 -15.65 14.05 -11.87
N ILE A 512 -16.28 15.16 -11.48
CA ILE A 512 -16.08 16.49 -12.07
C ILE A 512 -15.31 17.40 -11.09
N ASN A 513 -14.55 18.36 -11.61
CA ASN A 513 -13.85 19.39 -10.83
C ASN A 513 -12.86 18.92 -9.75
N ASP A 514 -12.48 17.66 -9.76
CA ASP A 514 -11.42 17.10 -8.91
C ASP A 514 -10.05 17.20 -9.60
N ALA A 515 -8.96 17.08 -8.83
CA ALA A 515 -7.58 17.10 -9.34
C ALA A 515 -7.29 16.00 -10.39
N LYS A 516 -8.03 14.88 -10.37
CA LYS A 516 -7.92 13.80 -11.36
C LYS A 516 -9.15 13.67 -12.28
N ALA A 517 -10.06 14.63 -12.23
CA ALA A 517 -11.25 14.62 -13.09
C ALA A 517 -10.87 14.70 -14.58
N LEU A 518 -11.68 14.05 -15.41
CA LEU A 518 -11.56 14.13 -16.88
C LEU A 518 -12.51 15.17 -17.48
N VAL A 519 -13.37 15.75 -16.63
CA VAL A 519 -14.36 16.76 -16.97
C VAL A 519 -14.32 17.85 -15.89
N HIS A 520 -14.22 19.10 -16.32
CA HIS A 520 -14.26 20.26 -15.43
C HIS A 520 -15.33 21.25 -15.91
N SER A 521 -15.82 22.12 -15.04
CA SER A 521 -16.52 23.35 -15.45
C SER A 521 -15.57 24.53 -15.38
N VAL A 522 -15.56 25.34 -16.44
CA VAL A 522 -14.68 26.50 -16.59
C VAL A 522 -15.37 27.51 -17.50
N ASN A 523 -15.34 28.80 -17.15
CA ASN A 523 -16.04 29.86 -17.88
C ASN A 523 -17.50 29.50 -18.19
N ASP A 524 -18.18 28.92 -17.20
CA ASP A 524 -19.59 28.49 -17.24
C ASP A 524 -19.92 27.46 -18.34
N THR A 525 -18.91 26.73 -18.81
CA THR A 525 -19.07 25.62 -19.75
C THR A 525 -18.27 24.39 -19.33
N ALA A 526 -18.53 23.25 -19.97
CA ALA A 526 -17.79 22.01 -19.73
C ALA A 526 -16.46 22.00 -20.48
N TYR A 527 -15.41 21.54 -19.80
CA TYR A 527 -14.08 21.28 -20.32
C TYR A 527 -13.77 19.78 -20.26
N LEU A 528 -13.52 19.16 -21.42
CA LEU A 528 -13.24 17.74 -21.55
C LEU A 528 -11.73 17.51 -21.76
N VAL A 529 -11.07 16.82 -20.82
CA VAL A 529 -9.61 16.63 -20.84
C VAL A 529 -9.21 15.57 -21.87
N SER A 530 -8.41 15.96 -22.87
CA SER A 530 -7.95 15.09 -23.96
C SER A 530 -6.46 14.72 -23.77
N PRO A 531 -6.04 13.46 -24.01
CA PRO A 531 -6.82 12.35 -24.55
C PRO A 531 -7.60 11.53 -23.50
N GLY A 532 -7.44 11.85 -22.21
CA GLY A 532 -7.87 11.00 -21.10
C GLY A 532 -9.36 10.62 -21.12
N VAL A 533 -10.24 11.56 -21.45
CA VAL A 533 -11.69 11.30 -21.51
C VAL A 533 -12.07 10.26 -22.57
N PHE A 534 -11.40 10.28 -23.74
CA PHE A 534 -11.65 9.34 -24.82
C PHE A 534 -11.03 7.98 -24.54
N GLN A 535 -9.84 7.95 -23.94
CA GLN A 535 -9.21 6.70 -23.49
C GLN A 535 -10.09 5.98 -22.47
N ARG A 536 -10.68 6.71 -21.52
CA ARG A 536 -11.60 6.15 -20.54
C ARG A 536 -12.86 5.57 -21.18
N TYR A 537 -13.44 6.25 -22.17
CA TYR A 537 -14.58 5.73 -22.90
C TYR A 537 -14.25 4.43 -23.65
N VAL A 538 -13.09 4.35 -24.31
CA VAL A 538 -12.66 3.15 -25.05
C VAL A 538 -12.45 1.94 -24.13
N GLN A 539 -11.91 2.15 -22.92
CA GLN A 539 -11.74 1.07 -21.93
C GLN A 539 -13.08 0.41 -21.56
N GLU A 540 -14.16 1.18 -21.50
CA GLU A 540 -15.49 0.69 -21.18
C GLU A 540 -16.25 0.16 -22.41
N HIS A 541 -15.69 0.37 -23.61
CA HIS A 541 -16.32 0.01 -24.89
C HIS A 541 -15.35 -0.74 -25.83
N PRO A 542 -14.89 -1.96 -25.50
CA PRO A 542 -13.85 -2.67 -26.26
C PRO A 542 -14.13 -2.87 -27.76
N HIS A 543 -15.41 -2.93 -28.16
CA HIS A 543 -15.83 -3.00 -29.57
C HIS A 543 -15.40 -1.81 -30.44
N VAL A 544 -15.02 -0.67 -29.84
CA VAL A 544 -14.45 0.48 -30.57
C VAL A 544 -13.14 0.10 -31.25
N GLY A 545 -12.33 -0.79 -30.65
CA GLY A 545 -11.06 -1.20 -31.24
C GLY A 545 -11.20 -1.92 -32.57
N THR A 546 -12.29 -2.67 -32.77
CA THR A 546 -12.60 -3.30 -34.06
C THR A 546 -12.91 -2.25 -35.13
N LEU A 547 -13.69 -1.21 -34.78
CA LEU A 547 -14.05 -0.12 -35.69
C LEU A 547 -12.85 0.78 -36.02
N ALA A 548 -12.01 1.06 -35.02
CA ALA A 548 -10.81 1.88 -35.19
C ALA A 548 -9.74 1.22 -36.08
N ARG A 549 -9.63 -0.12 -36.01
CA ARG A 549 -8.77 -0.90 -36.93
C ARG A 549 -9.22 -0.82 -38.38
N GLN A 550 -10.52 -0.80 -38.66
CA GLN A 550 -11.05 -0.62 -40.02
C GLN A 550 -10.62 0.74 -40.59
N ASP A 551 -10.63 1.77 -39.75
CA ASP A 551 -10.21 3.13 -40.10
C ASP A 551 -8.69 3.38 -39.95
N LYS A 552 -7.89 2.34 -39.62
CA LYS A 552 -6.42 2.37 -39.42
C LYS A 552 -5.94 3.47 -38.45
N MET A 553 -6.63 3.64 -37.33
CA MET A 553 -6.25 4.63 -36.31
C MET A 553 -6.35 4.08 -34.88
N PRO A 554 -5.67 4.69 -33.89
CA PRO A 554 -5.82 4.34 -32.48
C PRO A 554 -7.26 4.53 -32.00
N ASP A 555 -7.72 3.61 -31.16
CA ASP A 555 -9.10 3.51 -30.70
C ASP A 555 -9.64 4.81 -30.06
N TRP A 556 -8.82 5.51 -29.26
CA TRP A 556 -9.23 6.76 -28.62
C TRP A 556 -9.31 7.93 -29.62
N GLN A 557 -8.45 7.96 -30.64
CA GLN A 557 -8.49 8.97 -31.71
C GLN A 557 -9.73 8.77 -32.59
N TRP A 558 -10.14 7.53 -32.78
CA TRP A 558 -11.36 7.20 -33.51
C TRP A 558 -12.59 7.84 -32.87
N VAL A 559 -12.74 7.70 -31.55
CA VAL A 559 -13.85 8.31 -30.80
C VAL A 559 -13.74 9.83 -30.78
N GLN A 560 -12.54 10.37 -30.57
CA GLN A 560 -12.29 11.81 -30.60
C GLN A 560 -12.72 12.43 -31.93
N LYS A 561 -12.40 11.80 -33.06
CA LYS A 561 -12.81 12.27 -34.40
C LYS A 561 -14.33 12.19 -34.61
N ARG A 562 -15.00 11.21 -34.02
CA ARG A 562 -16.47 11.09 -34.05
C ARG A 562 -17.14 12.16 -33.20
N PHE A 563 -16.58 12.47 -32.03
CA PHE A 563 -17.01 13.59 -31.20
C PHE A 563 -16.83 14.94 -31.93
N GLU A 564 -15.67 15.17 -32.55
CA GLU A 564 -15.40 16.42 -33.28
C GLU A 564 -16.38 16.66 -34.44
N LYS A 565 -16.86 15.59 -35.09
CA LYS A 565 -17.86 15.67 -36.16
C LYS A 565 -19.23 16.16 -35.67
N LEU A 566 -19.52 16.04 -34.38
CA LEU A 566 -20.78 16.55 -33.80
C LEU A 566 -20.78 18.08 -33.69
N GLY A 567 -19.62 18.74 -33.73
CA GLY A 567 -19.53 20.20 -33.67
C GLY A 567 -20.01 20.80 -32.34
N LEU A 568 -20.01 20.02 -31.26
CA LEU A 568 -20.45 20.48 -29.93
C LEU A 568 -19.37 21.27 -29.17
N HIS A 569 -18.12 21.24 -29.66
CA HIS A 569 -16.98 21.95 -29.07
C HIS A 569 -16.73 23.31 -29.74
N ARG A 570 -16.20 24.26 -28.97
CA ARG A 570 -15.74 25.55 -29.46
C ARG A 570 -14.47 25.39 -30.28
N LYS A 571 -14.37 26.13 -31.38
CA LYS A 571 -13.17 26.23 -32.21
C LYS A 571 -12.49 27.58 -31.97
N HIS A 572 -11.17 27.60 -32.07
CA HIS A 572 -10.40 28.84 -32.10
C HIS A 572 -10.58 29.55 -33.45
N ASP A 573 -10.34 30.86 -33.49
CA ASP A 573 -10.35 31.64 -34.73
C ASP A 573 -9.26 31.18 -35.71
N SER A 574 -8.21 30.54 -35.19
CA SER A 574 -7.15 29.89 -35.99
C SER A 574 -7.52 28.51 -36.53
N GLY A 575 -8.74 28.01 -36.25
CA GLY A 575 -9.23 26.71 -36.73
C GLY A 575 -8.86 25.50 -35.86
N LEU A 576 -8.16 25.69 -34.73
CA LEU A 576 -7.81 24.62 -33.79
C LEU A 576 -9.00 24.26 -32.88
N ASN A 577 -9.12 22.98 -32.51
CA ASN A 577 -10.19 22.47 -31.65
C ASN A 577 -9.81 22.32 -30.16
N ILE A 578 -8.50 22.31 -29.86
CA ILE A 578 -7.97 22.01 -28.52
C ILE A 578 -7.65 23.32 -27.79
N TRP A 579 -8.22 23.46 -26.61
CA TRP A 579 -8.02 24.58 -25.70
C TRP A 579 -7.06 24.21 -24.58
N ILE A 580 -6.22 25.17 -24.22
CA ILE A 580 -5.28 25.05 -23.11
C ILE A 580 -5.93 25.68 -21.87
N CYS A 581 -6.01 24.92 -20.78
CA CYS A 581 -6.36 25.45 -19.47
C CYS A 581 -5.13 25.38 -18.55
N GLU A 582 -4.79 26.48 -17.91
CA GLU A 582 -3.81 26.47 -16.82
C GLU A 582 -4.50 26.01 -15.53
N VAL A 583 -3.92 25.00 -14.90
CA VAL A 583 -4.32 24.49 -13.59
C VAL A 583 -3.33 25.01 -12.56
N THR A 584 -3.79 25.86 -11.65
CA THR A 584 -2.96 26.46 -10.60
C THR A 584 -3.15 25.69 -9.29
N GLY A 585 -2.13 24.93 -8.90
CA GLY A 585 -2.09 24.28 -7.58
C GLY A 585 -1.26 25.09 -6.56
N PRO A 586 -1.29 24.72 -5.27
CA PRO A 586 -0.61 25.45 -4.18
C PRO A 586 0.91 25.58 -4.33
N ARG A 587 1.55 24.74 -5.17
CA ARG A 587 3.02 24.71 -5.34
C ARG A 587 3.50 24.79 -6.80
N LYS A 588 2.65 24.47 -7.79
CA LYS A 588 3.01 24.41 -9.21
C LYS A 588 1.75 24.63 -10.09
N SER A 589 1.91 25.30 -11.24
CA SER A 589 0.91 25.31 -12.30
C SER A 589 1.24 24.30 -13.40
N ARG A 590 0.20 23.79 -14.08
CA ARG A 590 0.32 22.85 -15.20
C ARG A 590 -0.65 23.24 -16.31
N LYS A 591 -0.32 22.93 -17.56
CA LYS A 591 -1.22 23.11 -18.70
C LYS A 591 -1.98 21.81 -18.96
N LEU A 592 -3.31 21.89 -19.03
CA LEU A 592 -4.19 20.83 -19.53
C LEU A 592 -4.64 21.17 -20.94
N HIS A 593 -4.84 20.13 -21.74
CA HIS A 593 -5.32 20.22 -23.12
C HIS A 593 -6.67 19.50 -23.22
N GLY A 594 -7.63 20.10 -23.92
CA GLY A 594 -8.99 19.60 -23.91
C GLY A 594 -9.95 20.40 -24.77
N TYR A 595 -11.22 20.00 -24.77
CA TYR A 595 -12.27 20.65 -25.54
C TYR A 595 -13.17 21.48 -24.61
N LEU A 596 -13.45 22.72 -24.98
CA LEU A 596 -14.53 23.50 -24.36
C LEU A 596 -15.83 23.25 -25.14
N LEU A 597 -16.91 22.93 -24.44
CA LEU A 597 -18.23 22.82 -25.07
C LEU A 597 -18.81 24.20 -25.38
N ILE A 598 -19.63 24.28 -26.44
CA ILE A 598 -20.34 25.51 -26.80
C ILE A 598 -21.33 25.87 -25.69
N ASP A 599 -22.12 24.88 -25.25
CA ASP A 599 -23.13 24.97 -24.20
C ASP A 599 -22.90 23.88 -23.13
N ALA A 600 -22.97 24.29 -21.86
CA ALA A 600 -22.85 23.42 -20.70
C ALA A 600 -23.99 22.39 -20.60
N ASN A 601 -25.18 22.71 -21.12
CA ASN A 601 -26.37 21.86 -21.08
C ASN A 601 -26.24 20.59 -21.95
N TRP A 602 -25.24 20.56 -22.83
CA TRP A 602 -24.84 19.34 -23.53
C TRP A 602 -24.27 18.27 -22.61
N LEU A 603 -23.97 18.60 -21.35
CA LEU A 603 -23.39 17.67 -20.40
C LEU A 603 -24.02 17.73 -19.00
N PHE A 604 -24.40 18.92 -18.54
CA PHE A 604 -24.92 19.14 -17.20
C PHE A 604 -26.40 19.49 -17.22
N ASP A 605 -27.21 18.84 -16.38
CA ASP A 605 -28.61 19.23 -16.18
C ASP A 605 -28.73 20.53 -15.37
N ALA A 606 -27.75 20.77 -14.48
CA ALA A 606 -27.53 22.03 -13.80
C ALA A 606 -26.01 22.33 -13.82
N VAL A 607 -25.62 23.51 -14.31
CA VAL A 607 -24.20 23.84 -14.48
C VAL A 607 -23.50 23.92 -13.13
N PRO A 608 -22.48 23.08 -12.86
CA PRO A 608 -21.74 23.10 -11.60
C PRO A 608 -20.83 24.34 -11.52
N PRO A 609 -20.53 24.84 -10.30
CA PRO A 609 -19.66 25.99 -10.12
C PRO A 609 -18.30 25.75 -10.79
N ASN A 610 -17.77 26.79 -11.46
CA ASN A 610 -16.49 26.71 -12.15
C ASN A 610 -15.38 26.23 -11.20
N ASN A 611 -14.48 25.42 -11.73
CA ASN A 611 -13.31 24.97 -10.99
C ASN A 611 -12.41 26.18 -10.68
N PRO A 612 -12.19 26.52 -9.39
CA PRO A 612 -11.45 27.73 -9.02
C PRO A 612 -9.96 27.65 -9.36
N TYR A 613 -9.46 26.45 -9.66
CA TYR A 613 -8.05 26.22 -9.97
C TYR A 613 -7.77 26.17 -11.47
N LEU A 614 -8.79 26.21 -12.34
CA LEU A 614 -8.60 26.19 -13.79
C LEU A 614 -8.92 27.54 -14.41
N ARG A 615 -8.07 27.97 -15.35
CA ARG A 615 -8.29 29.16 -16.16
C ARG A 615 -7.98 28.86 -17.62
N VAL A 616 -8.90 29.19 -18.52
CA VAL A 616 -8.65 29.09 -19.97
C VAL A 616 -7.62 30.16 -20.34
N THR A 617 -6.52 29.74 -20.95
CA THR A 617 -5.59 30.66 -21.60
C THR A 617 -6.09 30.94 -23.01
N GLN A 618 -6.54 32.18 -23.27
CA GLN A 618 -6.66 32.71 -24.62
C GLN A 618 -5.25 33.10 -25.08
N GLU A 619 -4.57 32.25 -25.84
CA GLU A 619 -3.47 32.73 -26.68
C GLU A 619 -4.12 33.36 -27.92
N ILE A 620 -3.97 34.70 -28.03
CA ILE A 620 -4.40 35.54 -29.15
C ILE A 620 -3.72 35.10 -30.45
#